data_AF-A0A9E1EZT7-F1
#
_entry.id   AF-A0A9E1EZT7-F1
#
_cell.length_a   1.000
_cell.length_b   1.000
_cell.length_c   1.000
_cell.angle_alpha   90.00
_cell.angle_beta   90.00
_cell.angle_gamma   90.00
#
_symmetry.space_group_name_H-M   'P 1'
#
loop_
_entity.id
_entity.type
_entity.pdbx_description
1 polymer ?
#
loop_
_entity_poly.entity_id
_entity_poly.type
_entity_poly.pdbx_seq_one_letter_code
_entity_poly.pdbx_strand_id
1 'polypeptide(L)'
;MADRLYCALNGTTLHDLDARIHLLDVEELAPAVRTVTASRIGGGLHLLRRQREQLSLRVRFLIEEYDIAARHQLLHLVAAWAEAGGVLTLHEDGKRVLRVVCTQYPTMSTLNWLETLSLVFTAFSCPYWEDAAETSFLMPNTSDAPSKLFAVPGDAPETPLNLLIRNIGDTAITTLTISAAGKISFQGLTIAPGAAIRIHHDAGVFAAEMVSNDSTVSILPYRTPDSADDLLLRPGVLNEIRVEAGSAAFVSGRCKGRYC
;
A
#
# COMPACT_ATOMS: atom_id res chain seq x y z
N MET A 1 -28.27 -18.08 0.85
CA MET A 1 -27.98 -17.01 -0.13
C MET A 1 -26.52 -17.20 -0.45
N ALA A 2 -26.20 -17.81 -1.59
CA ALA A 2 -24.82 -18.16 -1.90
C ALA A 2 -24.03 -16.85 -2.06
N ASP A 3 -22.95 -16.68 -1.30
CA ASP A 3 -22.01 -15.58 -1.49
C ASP A 3 -21.60 -15.60 -2.96
N ARG A 4 -22.04 -14.59 -3.71
CA ARG A 4 -21.61 -14.40 -5.09
C ARG A 4 -20.14 -13.98 -4.97
N LEU A 5 -19.24 -14.86 -5.39
CA LEU A 5 -17.82 -14.54 -5.44
C LEU A 5 -17.66 -13.25 -6.25
N TYR A 6 -17.03 -12.24 -5.66
CA TYR A 6 -16.80 -10.96 -6.28
C TYR A 6 -15.28 -10.79 -6.49
N CYS A 7 -14.90 -10.38 -7.69
CA CYS A 7 -13.52 -10.02 -7.99
C CYS A 7 -13.55 -8.95 -9.07
N ALA A 8 -13.16 -7.74 -8.71
CA ALA A 8 -13.04 -6.63 -9.65
C ALA A 8 -11.62 -6.09 -9.66
N LEU A 9 -11.11 -5.86 -10.88
CA LEU A 9 -9.85 -5.17 -11.13
C LEU A 9 -10.19 -3.79 -11.68
N ASN A 10 -9.69 -2.74 -11.01
CA ASN A 10 -10.00 -1.34 -11.28
C ASN A 10 -11.52 -1.03 -11.35
N GLY A 11 -12.33 -1.79 -10.59
CA GLY A 11 -13.78 -1.66 -10.57
C GLY A 11 -14.53 -2.45 -11.65
N THR A 12 -13.84 -3.16 -12.54
CA THR A 12 -14.46 -4.00 -13.57
C THR A 12 -14.32 -5.48 -13.20
N THR A 13 -15.43 -6.21 -13.14
CA THR A 13 -15.43 -7.66 -12.92
C THR A 13 -15.28 -8.44 -14.23
N LEU A 14 -14.93 -9.73 -14.14
CA LEU A 14 -14.92 -10.62 -15.30
C LEU A 14 -16.30 -10.72 -15.98
N HIS A 15 -17.38 -10.66 -15.19
CA HIS A 15 -18.75 -10.72 -15.71
C HIS A 15 -19.15 -9.44 -16.46
N ASP A 16 -18.58 -8.29 -16.08
CA ASP A 16 -18.78 -7.01 -16.78
C ASP A 16 -18.07 -6.99 -18.14
N LEU A 17 -17.02 -7.80 -18.34
CA LEU A 17 -16.38 -7.96 -19.64
C LEU A 17 -17.30 -8.71 -20.61
N ASP A 18 -17.85 -9.84 -20.16
CA ASP A 18 -18.86 -10.61 -20.89
C ASP A 18 -19.62 -11.53 -19.92
N ALA A 19 -20.94 -11.64 -20.10
CA ALA A 19 -21.80 -12.43 -19.23
C ALA A 19 -21.49 -13.94 -19.23
N ARG A 20 -20.83 -14.44 -20.28
CA ARG A 20 -20.39 -15.84 -20.44
C ARG A 20 -19.16 -16.19 -19.62
N ILE A 21 -18.53 -15.21 -18.97
CA ILE A 21 -17.36 -15.43 -18.12
C ILE A 21 -17.82 -15.54 -16.67
N HIS A 22 -17.58 -16.70 -16.07
CA HIS A 22 -18.03 -17.02 -14.72
C HIS A 22 -16.84 -17.17 -13.78
N LEU A 23 -16.81 -16.35 -12.73
CA LEU A 23 -15.85 -16.52 -11.64
C LEU A 23 -16.20 -17.77 -10.84
N LEU A 24 -15.24 -18.68 -10.69
CA LEU A 24 -15.42 -19.94 -9.96
C LEU A 24 -14.85 -19.86 -8.55
N ASP A 25 -13.66 -19.27 -8.40
CA ASP A 25 -12.95 -19.21 -7.13
C ASP A 25 -11.87 -18.13 -7.15
N VAL A 26 -11.55 -17.59 -5.98
CA VAL A 26 -10.37 -16.75 -5.77
C VAL A 26 -9.60 -17.29 -4.58
N GLU A 27 -8.45 -17.88 -4.88
CA GLU A 27 -7.58 -18.52 -3.90
C GLU A 27 -6.41 -17.59 -3.56
N GLU A 28 -6.26 -17.24 -2.28
CA GLU A 28 -5.05 -16.58 -1.80
C GLU A 28 -3.92 -17.60 -1.62
N LEU A 29 -2.83 -17.42 -2.39
CA LEU A 29 -1.67 -18.30 -2.33
C LEU A 29 -0.82 -17.93 -1.11
N ALA A 30 -0.20 -18.95 -0.52
CA ALA A 30 0.70 -18.77 0.61
C ALA A 30 1.76 -17.71 0.28
N PRO A 31 1.92 -16.67 1.12
CA PRO A 31 2.79 -15.57 0.79
C PRO A 31 4.26 -16.00 0.80
N ALA A 32 5.05 -15.45 -0.13
CA ALA A 32 6.49 -15.68 -0.09
C ALA A 32 7.09 -14.84 1.03
N VAL A 33 7.79 -15.50 1.95
CA VAL A 33 8.43 -14.86 3.09
C VAL A 33 9.93 -15.04 2.99
N ARG A 34 10.67 -13.93 2.92
CA ARG A 34 12.12 -13.93 3.03
C ARG A 34 12.53 -13.89 4.48
N THR A 35 13.39 -14.83 4.82
CA THR A 35 13.98 -14.94 6.15
C THR A 35 15.38 -14.34 6.10
N VAL A 36 15.61 -13.25 6.85
CA VAL A 36 16.92 -12.62 6.99
C VAL A 36 17.63 -13.24 8.18
N THR A 37 18.80 -13.81 7.92
CA THR A 37 19.63 -14.46 8.93
C THR A 37 21.03 -13.88 8.97
N ALA A 38 21.65 -13.84 10.15
CA ALA A 38 23.07 -13.54 10.32
C ALA A 38 23.83 -14.76 10.84
N SER A 39 25.05 -14.96 10.33
CA SER A 39 25.92 -16.03 10.80
C SER A 39 26.34 -15.81 12.24
N ARG A 40 26.30 -16.88 13.04
CA ARG A 40 26.78 -16.88 14.42
C ARG A 40 28.24 -17.31 14.48
N ILE A 41 29.02 -16.66 15.34
CA ILE A 41 30.38 -17.11 15.68
C ILE A 41 30.27 -18.45 16.41
N GLY A 42 30.87 -19.50 15.86
CA GLY A 42 30.78 -20.88 16.37
C GLY A 42 29.76 -21.77 15.62
N GLY A 43 29.15 -21.27 14.55
CA GLY A 43 28.23 -22.03 13.70
C GLY A 43 26.75 -21.76 14.01
N GLY A 44 25.91 -21.98 13.00
CA GLY A 44 24.47 -21.68 13.03
C GLY A 44 24.11 -20.27 12.54
N LEU A 45 22.81 -20.00 12.50
CA LEU A 45 22.22 -18.76 11.97
C LEU A 45 21.32 -18.12 13.02
N HIS A 46 21.51 -16.83 13.27
CA HIS A 46 20.56 -15.99 13.99
C HIS A 46 19.45 -15.56 13.03
N LEU A 47 18.20 -15.86 13.36
CA LEU A 47 17.06 -15.28 12.69
C LEU A 47 16.94 -13.80 13.10
N LEU A 48 17.09 -12.89 12.14
CA LEU A 48 16.99 -11.45 12.38
C LEU A 48 15.59 -10.92 12.09
N ARG A 49 15.05 -11.23 10.90
CA ARG A 49 13.74 -10.72 10.44
C ARG A 49 13.08 -11.72 9.50
N ARG A 50 11.75 -11.74 9.48
CA ARG A 50 10.94 -12.32 8.41
C ARG A 50 10.19 -11.20 7.72
N GLN A 51 10.25 -11.15 6.39
CA GLN A 51 9.60 -10.12 5.59
C GLN A 51 8.79 -10.78 4.48
N ARG A 52 7.53 -10.36 4.32
CA ARG A 52 6.69 -10.79 3.20
C ARG A 52 7.17 -10.09 1.94
N GLU A 53 7.53 -10.84 0.91
CA GLU A 53 8.02 -10.29 -0.36
C GLU A 53 6.90 -10.09 -1.38
N GLN A 54 5.96 -11.04 -1.42
CA GLN A 54 4.84 -10.99 -2.34
C GLN A 54 3.61 -11.66 -1.76
N LEU A 55 2.47 -11.19 -2.23
CA LEU A 55 1.18 -11.86 -2.06
C LEU A 55 0.62 -12.20 -3.44
N SER A 56 0.29 -13.46 -3.66
CA SER A 56 -0.28 -13.91 -4.93
C SER A 56 -1.71 -14.39 -4.75
N LEU A 57 -2.58 -14.05 -5.69
CA LEU A 57 -3.97 -14.49 -5.77
C LEU A 57 -4.16 -15.26 -7.06
N ARG A 58 -4.78 -16.44 -6.97
CA ARG A 58 -5.20 -17.22 -8.13
C ARG A 58 -6.69 -17.04 -8.36
N VAL A 59 -7.04 -16.40 -9.46
CA VAL A 59 -8.43 -16.21 -9.89
C VAL A 59 -8.78 -17.30 -10.88
N ARG A 60 -9.72 -18.17 -10.53
CA ARG A 60 -10.20 -19.26 -11.39
C ARG A 60 -11.55 -18.89 -11.98
N PHE A 61 -11.70 -19.10 -13.27
CA PHE A 61 -12.91 -18.76 -13.99
C PHE A 61 -13.19 -19.76 -15.12
N LEU A 62 -14.42 -19.73 -15.61
CA LEU A 62 -14.93 -20.54 -16.71
C LEU A 62 -15.42 -19.59 -17.81
N ILE A 63 -15.24 -20.00 -19.06
CA ILE A 63 -15.89 -19.34 -20.20
C ILE A 63 -16.91 -20.32 -20.78
N GLU A 64 -18.19 -20.01 -20.64
CA GLU A 64 -19.29 -20.79 -21.22
C GLU A 64 -19.51 -20.40 -22.69
N GLU A 65 -18.60 -20.83 -23.55
CA GLU A 65 -18.70 -20.60 -25.00
C GLU A 65 -18.24 -21.85 -25.78
N TYR A 66 -19.07 -22.27 -26.73
CA TYR A 66 -18.79 -23.44 -27.56
C TYR A 66 -17.95 -23.09 -28.79
N ASP A 67 -18.18 -21.91 -29.39
CA ASP A 67 -17.39 -21.48 -30.54
C ASP A 67 -15.95 -21.15 -30.14
N ILE A 68 -15.00 -21.80 -30.79
CA ILE A 68 -13.56 -21.65 -30.52
C ILE A 68 -13.12 -20.21 -30.84
N ALA A 69 -13.62 -19.61 -31.92
CA ALA A 69 -13.21 -18.26 -32.30
C ALA A 69 -13.73 -17.21 -31.31
N ALA A 70 -15.02 -17.26 -30.94
CA ALA A 70 -15.59 -16.40 -29.92
C ALA A 70 -14.90 -16.59 -28.55
N ARG A 71 -14.62 -17.83 -28.15
CA ARG A 71 -13.92 -18.14 -26.90
C ARG A 71 -12.50 -17.55 -26.86
N HIS A 72 -11.76 -17.59 -27.98
CA HIS A 72 -10.45 -16.93 -28.09
C HIS A 72 -10.58 -15.41 -27.94
N GLN A 73 -11.60 -14.79 -28.54
CA GLN A 73 -11.85 -13.35 -28.39
C GLN A 73 -12.13 -12.97 -26.93
N LEU A 74 -12.92 -13.77 -26.21
CA LEU A 74 -13.17 -13.59 -24.78
C LEU A 74 -11.89 -13.72 -23.96
N LEU A 75 -11.03 -14.69 -24.28
CA LEU A 75 -9.73 -14.84 -23.62
C LEU A 75 -8.83 -13.63 -23.83
N HIS A 76 -8.83 -13.03 -25.02
CA HIS A 76 -8.09 -11.81 -25.31
C HIS A 76 -8.62 -10.62 -24.49
N LEU A 77 -9.94 -10.51 -24.30
CA LEU A 77 -10.52 -9.49 -23.42
C LEU A 77 -10.10 -9.68 -21.96
N VAL A 78 -10.13 -10.93 -21.48
CA VAL A 78 -9.68 -11.26 -20.11
C VAL A 78 -8.19 -10.98 -19.93
N ALA A 79 -7.36 -11.29 -20.93
CA ALA A 79 -5.93 -10.99 -20.91
C ALA A 79 -5.68 -9.48 -20.87
N ALA A 80 -6.36 -8.69 -21.72
CA ALA A 80 -6.25 -7.24 -21.71
C ALA A 80 -6.70 -6.62 -20.38
N TRP A 81 -7.78 -7.14 -19.80
CA TRP A 81 -8.23 -6.76 -18.46
C TRP A 81 -7.15 -7.03 -17.41
N ALA A 82 -6.56 -8.23 -17.41
CA ALA A 82 -5.52 -8.60 -16.44
C ALA A 82 -4.19 -7.84 -16.66
N GLU A 83 -3.86 -7.49 -17.90
CA GLU A 83 -2.65 -6.74 -18.28
C GLU A 83 -2.65 -5.31 -17.74
N ALA A 84 -3.83 -4.70 -17.60
CA ALA A 84 -3.96 -3.38 -17.01
C ALA A 84 -3.39 -3.30 -15.58
N GLY A 85 -3.37 -4.43 -14.85
CA GLY A 85 -2.96 -4.48 -13.45
C GLY A 85 -3.77 -3.49 -12.60
N GLY A 86 -3.22 -3.06 -11.47
CA GLY A 86 -3.80 -1.99 -10.66
C GLY A 86 -4.45 -2.52 -9.40
N VAL A 87 -5.70 -2.12 -9.12
CA VAL A 87 -6.35 -2.35 -7.83
C VAL A 87 -7.38 -3.47 -7.93
N LEU A 88 -7.14 -4.55 -7.17
CA LEU A 88 -8.03 -5.70 -7.08
C LEU A 88 -8.85 -5.66 -5.79
N THR A 89 -10.14 -5.99 -5.89
CA THR A 89 -11.11 -6.01 -4.79
C THR A 89 -11.88 -7.32 -4.80
N LEU A 90 -12.04 -7.96 -3.64
CA LEU A 90 -12.72 -9.27 -3.49
C LEU A 90 -14.14 -9.19 -2.91
N HIS A 91 -14.54 -8.03 -2.43
CA HIS A 91 -15.85 -7.82 -1.84
C HIS A 91 -16.54 -6.66 -2.53
N GLU A 92 -17.86 -6.77 -2.75
CA GLU A 92 -18.69 -5.69 -3.32
C GLU A 92 -18.58 -4.41 -2.49
N ASP A 93 -18.41 -4.53 -1.17
CA ASP A 93 -18.19 -3.43 -0.25
C ASP A 93 -16.96 -2.57 -0.59
N GLY A 94 -16.02 -3.09 -1.39
CA GLY A 94 -14.80 -2.37 -1.79
C GLY A 94 -13.89 -1.96 -0.63
N LYS A 95 -14.14 -2.46 0.58
CA LYS A 95 -13.44 -2.03 1.81
C LYS A 95 -11.96 -2.32 1.77
N ARG A 96 -11.57 -3.43 1.14
CA ARG A 96 -10.18 -3.88 1.04
C ARG A 96 -9.73 -3.94 -0.40
N VAL A 97 -8.55 -3.40 -0.64
CA VAL A 97 -7.92 -3.26 -1.94
C VAL A 97 -6.53 -3.88 -1.93
N LEU A 98 -6.14 -4.54 -3.01
CA LEU A 98 -4.79 -5.05 -3.20
C LEU A 98 -4.23 -4.53 -4.52
N ARG A 99 -3.03 -3.95 -4.49
CA ARG A 99 -2.35 -3.50 -5.71
C ARG A 99 -1.61 -4.68 -6.33
N VAL A 100 -2.04 -5.11 -7.51
CA VAL A 100 -1.56 -6.34 -8.16
C VAL A 100 -1.11 -6.10 -9.59
N VAL A 101 -0.25 -7.00 -10.07
CA VAL A 101 0.12 -7.16 -11.47
C VAL A 101 -0.16 -8.62 -11.87
N CYS A 102 -0.69 -8.85 -13.07
CA CYS A 102 -0.86 -10.20 -13.58
C CYS A 102 0.51 -10.81 -13.93
N THR A 103 0.83 -11.96 -13.34
CA THR A 103 2.10 -12.66 -13.55
C THR A 103 1.93 -13.94 -14.36
N GLN A 104 0.73 -14.53 -14.38
CA GLN A 104 0.44 -15.73 -15.15
C GLN A 104 -0.91 -15.61 -15.85
N TYR A 105 -0.88 -15.77 -17.17
CA TYR A 105 -2.05 -15.80 -18.02
C TYR A 105 -2.51 -17.24 -18.28
N PRO A 106 -3.82 -17.47 -18.43
CA PRO A 106 -4.36 -18.78 -18.77
C PRO A 106 -3.93 -19.21 -20.17
N THR A 107 -3.55 -20.47 -20.31
CA THR A 107 -3.43 -21.17 -21.59
C THR A 107 -4.67 -22.02 -21.81
N MET A 108 -5.29 -21.89 -22.98
CA MET A 108 -6.56 -22.54 -23.30
C MET A 108 -6.34 -23.86 -24.04
N SER A 109 -7.06 -24.92 -23.68
CA SER A 109 -7.15 -26.14 -24.47
C SER A 109 -8.06 -26.00 -25.68
N THR A 110 -7.63 -26.54 -26.82
CA THR A 110 -8.45 -26.66 -28.04
C THR A 110 -9.52 -27.74 -27.94
N LEU A 111 -9.40 -28.68 -26.98
CA LEU A 111 -10.25 -29.88 -26.90
C LEU A 111 -11.33 -29.79 -25.80
N ASN A 112 -11.02 -29.12 -24.68
CA ASN A 112 -11.96 -28.97 -23.57
C ASN A 112 -12.54 -27.56 -23.57
N TRP A 113 -13.82 -27.44 -23.93
CA TRP A 113 -14.48 -26.14 -24.01
C TRP A 113 -14.97 -25.62 -22.65
N LEU A 114 -15.17 -26.50 -21.66
CA LEU A 114 -15.53 -26.18 -20.27
C LEU A 114 -14.32 -26.26 -19.31
N GLU A 115 -13.13 -25.94 -19.80
CA GLU A 115 -11.93 -25.95 -18.97
C GLU A 115 -11.95 -24.80 -17.97
N THR A 116 -11.53 -25.08 -16.73
CA THR A 116 -11.27 -24.05 -15.74
C THR A 116 -9.95 -23.34 -16.08
N LEU A 117 -10.04 -22.05 -16.33
CA LEU A 117 -8.90 -21.19 -16.59
C LEU A 117 -8.47 -20.47 -15.31
N SER A 118 -7.19 -20.12 -15.22
CA SER A 118 -6.65 -19.44 -14.05
C SER A 118 -5.72 -18.29 -14.42
N LEU A 119 -5.92 -17.16 -13.74
CA LEU A 119 -5.01 -16.02 -13.72
C LEU A 119 -4.30 -15.98 -12.38
N VAL A 120 -3.02 -15.57 -12.37
CA VAL A 120 -2.30 -15.27 -11.12
C VAL A 120 -1.95 -13.80 -11.08
N PHE A 121 -2.44 -13.13 -10.05
CA PHE A 121 -2.13 -11.75 -9.71
C PHE A 121 -1.15 -11.73 -8.55
N THR A 122 -0.11 -10.91 -8.64
CA THR A 122 0.91 -10.79 -7.60
C THR A 122 1.08 -9.34 -7.19
N ALA A 123 1.02 -9.08 -5.89
CA ALA A 123 1.33 -7.82 -5.25
C ALA A 123 2.78 -7.81 -4.78
N PHE A 124 3.61 -6.97 -5.41
CA PHE A 124 5.04 -6.82 -5.08
C PHE A 124 5.32 -5.60 -4.19
N SER A 125 4.74 -4.44 -4.52
CA SER A 125 5.01 -3.18 -3.84
C SER A 125 4.37 -3.09 -2.45
N CYS A 126 3.17 -3.64 -2.32
CA CYS A 126 2.47 -3.76 -1.05
C CYS A 126 1.82 -5.15 -0.95
N PRO A 127 2.53 -6.15 -0.38
CA PRO A 127 2.01 -7.51 -0.27
C PRO A 127 1.03 -7.65 0.91
N TYR A 128 0.16 -6.66 1.10
CA TYR A 128 -0.83 -6.60 2.16
C TYR A 128 -2.12 -6.03 1.60
N TRP A 129 -3.25 -6.51 2.11
CA TRP A 129 -4.55 -5.90 1.84
C TRP A 129 -4.60 -4.54 2.51
N GLU A 130 -4.95 -3.49 1.78
CA GLU A 130 -5.11 -2.14 2.33
C GLU A 130 -6.60 -1.78 2.45
N ASP A 131 -6.96 -0.98 3.46
CA ASP A 131 -8.26 -0.33 3.46
C ASP A 131 -8.36 0.69 2.30
N ALA A 132 -9.51 0.73 1.64
CA ALA A 132 -9.79 1.74 0.61
C ALA A 132 -9.85 3.15 1.21
N ALA A 133 -10.34 3.28 2.44
CA ALA A 133 -10.41 4.53 3.17
C ALA A 133 -9.17 4.75 4.05
N GLU A 134 -8.69 6.00 4.07
CA GLU A 134 -7.59 6.41 4.96
C GLU A 134 -8.12 6.80 6.33
N THR A 135 -7.46 6.32 7.38
CA THR A 135 -7.67 6.82 8.74
C THR A 135 -6.79 8.07 8.92
N SER A 136 -7.37 9.15 9.45
CA SER A 136 -6.66 10.42 9.60
C SER A 136 -6.69 10.94 11.04
N PHE A 137 -5.71 11.78 11.38
CA PHE A 137 -5.67 12.52 12.62
C PHE A 137 -5.16 13.94 12.38
N LEU A 138 -5.47 14.83 13.32
CA LEU A 138 -5.05 16.22 13.31
C LEU A 138 -4.36 16.57 14.64
N MET A 139 -3.30 17.35 14.54
CA MET A 139 -2.62 18.02 15.65
C MET A 139 -2.58 19.51 15.31
N PRO A 140 -3.52 20.31 15.85
CA PRO A 140 -3.76 21.67 15.36
C PRO A 140 -2.66 22.66 15.72
N ASN A 141 -1.87 22.38 16.76
CA ASN A 141 -0.71 23.19 17.13
C ASN A 141 0.36 22.29 17.74
N THR A 142 1.60 22.43 17.24
CA THR A 142 2.78 21.73 17.75
C THR A 142 3.76 22.57 18.54
N SER A 143 3.34 23.72 19.06
CA SER A 143 4.08 24.37 20.15
C SER A 143 4.26 23.37 21.30
N ASP A 144 5.49 23.20 21.78
CA ASP A 144 5.89 22.31 22.88
C ASP A 144 5.84 20.79 22.59
N ALA A 145 6.26 20.36 21.38
CA ALA A 145 6.51 18.95 21.06
C ALA A 145 5.31 18.02 21.38
N PRO A 146 4.10 18.31 20.86
CA PRO A 146 2.94 17.51 21.17
C PRO A 146 3.12 16.06 20.72
N SER A 147 2.54 15.16 21.50
CA SER A 147 2.31 13.79 21.07
C SER A 147 0.82 13.51 20.92
N LYS A 148 0.50 12.61 19.98
CA LYS A 148 -0.85 12.12 19.72
C LYS A 148 -0.80 10.62 19.72
N LEU A 149 -1.69 10.00 20.49
CA LEU A 149 -1.95 8.57 20.37
C LEU A 149 -2.88 8.33 19.18
N PHE A 150 -2.47 7.44 18.29
CA PHE A 150 -3.20 7.10 17.07
C PHE A 150 -3.23 5.59 16.87
N ALA A 151 -4.42 5.04 16.70
CA ALA A 151 -4.65 3.64 16.42
C ALA A 151 -5.05 3.48 14.96
N VAL A 152 -4.31 2.66 14.22
CA VAL A 152 -4.62 2.29 12.83
C VAL A 152 -5.22 0.90 12.84
N PRO A 153 -6.36 0.65 12.16
CA PRO A 153 -6.91 -0.70 12.04
C PRO A 153 -5.98 -1.60 11.23
N GLY A 154 -6.01 -2.91 11.51
CA GLY A 154 -5.20 -3.89 10.79
C GLY A 154 -4.40 -4.81 11.70
N ASP A 155 -3.85 -5.86 11.10
CA ASP A 155 -3.01 -6.89 11.75
C ASP A 155 -1.67 -7.11 11.02
N ALA A 156 -1.40 -6.35 9.95
CA ALA A 156 -0.11 -6.33 9.30
C ALA A 156 0.99 -5.81 10.25
N PRO A 157 2.26 -6.19 10.03
CA PRO A 157 3.36 -5.79 10.92
C PRO A 157 3.65 -4.29 10.90
N GLU A 158 3.48 -3.63 9.74
CA GLU A 158 3.81 -2.23 9.54
C GLU A 158 2.92 -1.57 8.49
N THR A 159 2.62 -0.29 8.71
CA THR A 159 1.88 0.56 7.76
C THR A 159 2.54 1.94 7.66
N PRO A 160 2.72 2.49 6.45
CA PRO A 160 3.35 3.78 6.24
C PRO A 160 2.47 4.94 6.70
N LEU A 161 3.11 5.94 7.30
CA LEU A 161 2.47 7.16 7.78
C LEU A 161 2.69 8.31 6.80
N ASN A 162 1.61 8.78 6.19
CA ASN A 162 1.63 9.98 5.37
C ASN A 162 1.36 11.21 6.26
N LEU A 163 2.13 12.27 6.09
CA LEU A 163 2.01 13.50 6.89
C LEU A 163 1.98 14.73 5.98
N LEU A 164 1.16 15.69 6.37
CA LEU A 164 1.20 17.06 5.88
C LEU A 164 1.43 17.98 7.08
N ILE A 165 2.53 18.71 7.05
CA ILE A 165 2.99 19.58 8.12
C ILE A 165 3.03 20.99 7.58
N ARG A 166 2.18 21.88 8.08
CA ARG A 166 2.10 23.28 7.63
C ARG A 166 2.64 24.19 8.72
N ASN A 167 3.53 25.11 8.37
CA ASN A 167 3.96 26.15 9.29
C ASN A 167 2.82 27.15 9.51
N ILE A 168 2.37 27.28 10.75
CA ILE A 168 1.32 28.24 11.16
C ILE A 168 1.86 29.32 12.09
N GLY A 169 3.14 29.26 12.43
CA GLY A 169 3.81 30.27 13.25
C GLY A 169 4.32 31.44 12.41
N ASP A 170 4.83 32.46 13.11
CA ASP A 170 5.35 33.68 12.49
C ASP A 170 6.81 33.57 12.03
N THR A 171 7.50 32.49 12.42
CA THR A 171 8.91 32.24 12.11
C THR A 171 9.08 31.03 11.22
N ALA A 172 10.14 31.02 10.39
CA ALA A 172 10.44 29.87 9.56
C ALA A 172 10.88 28.67 10.41
N ILE A 173 10.39 27.48 10.07
CA ILE A 173 10.82 26.23 10.70
C ILE A 173 12.12 25.76 10.01
N THR A 174 13.19 25.65 10.78
CA THR A 174 14.52 25.22 10.30
C THR A 174 14.91 23.81 10.74
N THR A 175 14.27 23.31 11.79
CA THR A 175 14.41 21.95 12.31
C THR A 175 13.05 21.31 12.47
N LEU A 176 12.96 20.04 12.06
CA LEU A 176 11.74 19.25 12.15
C LEU A 176 12.10 17.82 12.51
N THR A 177 11.52 17.31 13.60
CA THR A 177 11.69 15.94 14.05
C THR A 177 10.33 15.28 14.17
N ILE A 178 10.17 14.11 13.57
CA ILE A 178 8.95 13.32 13.61
C ILE A 178 9.32 11.96 14.20
N SER A 179 8.63 11.58 15.26
CA SER A 179 8.82 10.29 15.93
C SER A 179 7.52 9.51 15.95
N ALA A 180 7.60 8.26 15.52
CA ALA A 180 6.55 7.25 15.58
C ALA A 180 7.21 5.93 16.02
N ALA A 181 7.04 4.82 15.27
CA ALA A 181 7.86 3.62 15.52
C ALA A 181 9.35 3.83 15.13
N GLY A 182 9.62 4.80 14.26
CA GLY A 182 10.95 5.31 13.92
C GLY A 182 11.04 6.82 14.08
N LYS A 183 12.25 7.38 13.97
CA LYS A 183 12.50 8.82 14.09
C LYS A 183 13.09 9.35 12.79
N ILE A 184 12.48 10.37 12.20
CA ILE A 184 13.06 11.11 11.06
C ILE A 184 13.26 12.56 11.49
N SER A 185 14.46 13.09 11.25
CA SER A 185 14.83 14.45 11.62
C SER A 185 15.41 15.17 10.41
N PHE A 186 15.07 16.45 10.29
CA PHE A 186 15.54 17.35 9.26
C PHE A 186 16.19 18.57 9.89
N GLN A 187 17.30 19.03 9.33
CA GLN A 187 18.03 20.23 9.76
C GLN A 187 18.39 21.11 8.57
N GLY A 188 18.42 22.43 8.79
CA GLY A 188 18.71 23.40 7.74
C GLY A 188 17.55 23.63 6.76
N LEU A 189 16.32 23.28 7.17
CA LEU A 189 15.12 23.60 6.39
C LEU A 189 14.85 25.11 6.41
N THR A 190 14.01 25.58 5.50
CA THR A 190 13.49 26.95 5.54
C THR A 190 12.02 26.93 5.14
N ILE A 191 11.17 26.43 6.04
CA ILE A 191 9.72 26.40 5.81
C ILE A 191 9.14 27.76 6.22
N ALA A 192 8.85 28.61 5.24
CA ALA A 192 8.23 29.91 5.50
C ALA A 192 6.85 29.77 6.17
N PRO A 193 6.37 30.79 6.91
CA PRO A 193 5.00 30.84 7.39
C PRO A 193 3.99 30.56 6.27
N GLY A 194 3.03 29.67 6.52
CA GLY A 194 2.03 29.24 5.56
C GLY A 194 2.46 28.12 4.59
N ALA A 195 3.77 27.87 4.44
CA ALA A 195 4.28 26.77 3.61
C ALA A 195 4.08 25.41 4.30
N ALA A 196 4.06 24.34 3.49
CA ALA A 196 3.83 22.98 3.99
C ALA A 196 4.87 21.99 3.49
N ILE A 197 5.09 20.93 4.25
CA ILE A 197 5.81 19.73 3.85
C ILE A 197 4.81 18.59 3.72
N ARG A 198 4.98 17.78 2.69
CA ARG A 198 4.28 16.52 2.47
C ARG A 198 5.27 15.36 2.54
N ILE A 199 5.05 14.46 3.48
CA ILE A 199 5.69 13.15 3.56
C ILE A 199 4.67 12.13 3.10
N HIS A 200 5.02 11.34 2.09
CA HIS A 200 4.09 10.38 1.52
C HIS A 200 4.83 9.16 0.96
N HIS A 201 4.09 8.06 0.86
CA HIS A 201 4.56 6.81 0.29
C HIS A 201 3.71 6.50 -0.92
N ASP A 202 4.30 6.52 -2.11
CA ASP A 202 3.61 6.10 -3.33
C ASP A 202 4.31 4.90 -3.95
N ALA A 203 3.52 3.86 -4.25
CA ALA A 203 3.98 2.59 -4.79
C ALA A 203 5.19 1.94 -4.06
N GLY A 204 5.38 2.22 -2.77
CA GLY A 204 6.51 1.72 -1.97
C GLY A 204 7.74 2.65 -1.96
N VAL A 205 7.65 3.84 -2.54
CA VAL A 205 8.70 4.86 -2.51
C VAL A 205 8.38 5.91 -1.45
N PHE A 206 9.29 6.10 -0.50
CA PHE A 206 9.23 7.18 0.48
C PHE A 206 9.66 8.51 -0.17
N ALA A 207 8.80 9.53 -0.07
CA ALA A 207 9.07 10.86 -0.57
C ALA A 207 8.73 11.93 0.49
N ALA A 208 9.61 12.92 0.60
CA ALA A 208 9.42 14.07 1.48
C ALA A 208 9.68 15.35 0.67
N GLU A 209 8.66 16.20 0.58
CA GLU A 209 8.66 17.37 -0.31
C GLU A 209 8.13 18.61 0.41
N MET A 210 8.72 19.77 0.13
CA MET A 210 8.13 21.05 0.46
C MET A 210 7.16 21.44 -0.65
N VAL A 211 5.93 21.77 -0.27
CA VAL A 211 4.85 22.20 -1.16
C VAL A 211 4.76 23.73 -1.08
N SER A 212 5.14 24.38 -2.18
CA SER A 212 4.85 25.79 -2.44
C SER A 212 3.72 25.91 -3.46
N ASN A 213 3.13 27.09 -3.62
CA ASN A 213 2.01 27.31 -4.54
C ASN A 213 2.32 26.91 -6.00
N ASP A 214 3.59 26.98 -6.43
CA ASP A 214 3.99 26.80 -7.83
C ASP A 214 5.02 25.67 -8.05
N SER A 215 5.53 25.04 -6.99
CA SER A 215 6.55 23.99 -7.11
C SER A 215 6.63 23.08 -5.89
N THR A 216 7.08 21.84 -6.13
CA THR A 216 7.45 20.86 -5.09
C THR A 216 8.96 20.63 -5.11
N VAL A 217 9.61 20.75 -3.95
CA VAL A 217 11.06 20.55 -3.81
C VAL A 217 11.31 19.43 -2.82
N SER A 218 12.14 18.45 -3.17
CA SER A 218 12.52 17.37 -2.25
C SER A 218 13.30 17.93 -1.05
N ILE A 219 12.92 17.52 0.15
CA ILE A 219 13.60 17.89 1.39
C ILE A 219 14.50 16.77 1.93
N LEU A 220 14.60 15.65 1.21
CA LEU A 220 15.48 14.53 1.59
C LEU A 220 16.95 14.94 1.78
N PRO A 221 17.53 15.91 1.03
CA PRO A 221 18.90 16.37 1.29
C PRO A 221 19.12 16.97 2.68
N TYR A 222 18.06 17.40 3.37
CA TYR A 222 18.11 17.99 4.72
C TYR A 222 17.94 16.94 5.82
N ARG A 223 17.75 15.66 5.47
CA ARG A 223 17.59 14.55 6.41
C ARG A 223 18.90 14.28 7.15
N THR A 224 18.82 14.11 8.47
CA THR A 224 20.01 13.82 9.29
C THR A 224 20.43 12.34 9.18
N PRO A 225 21.71 12.00 9.43
CA PRO A 225 22.20 10.62 9.39
C PRO A 225 21.51 9.67 10.38
N ASP A 226 21.07 10.17 11.54
CA ASP A 226 20.41 9.37 12.57
C ASP A 226 18.92 9.08 12.27
N SER A 227 18.42 9.55 11.14
CA SER A 227 17.03 9.36 10.74
C SER A 227 16.79 7.94 10.23
N ALA A 228 15.71 7.32 10.70
CA ALA A 228 15.20 6.06 10.18
C ALA A 228 14.85 6.17 8.70
N ASP A 229 14.94 5.04 7.99
CA ASP A 229 14.66 4.98 6.55
C ASP A 229 13.23 5.33 6.21
N ASP A 230 12.30 5.02 7.11
CA ASP A 230 10.88 5.18 6.85
C ASP A 230 10.07 5.56 8.10
N LEU A 231 8.89 6.15 7.88
CA LEU A 231 7.92 6.49 8.93
C LEU A 231 6.79 5.47 8.96
N LEU A 232 6.95 4.48 9.82
CA LEU A 232 6.04 3.36 9.94
C LEU A 232 5.27 3.39 11.26
N LEU A 233 4.05 2.86 11.23
CA LEU A 233 3.19 2.59 12.38
C LEU A 233 2.92 1.10 12.49
N ARG A 234 2.54 0.64 13.68
CA ARG A 234 2.07 -0.72 13.92
C ARG A 234 0.53 -0.74 13.93
N PRO A 235 -0.12 -1.35 12.94
CA PRO A 235 -1.57 -1.60 12.96
C PRO A 235 -2.00 -2.35 14.23
N GLY A 236 -3.23 -2.13 14.68
CA GLY A 236 -3.85 -2.81 15.82
C GLY A 236 -3.34 -2.37 17.20
N VAL A 237 -2.37 -1.45 17.26
CA VAL A 237 -1.79 -0.92 18.50
C VAL A 237 -1.90 0.60 18.53
N LEU A 238 -1.96 1.18 19.72
CA LEU A 238 -1.82 2.63 19.92
C LEU A 238 -0.38 3.04 19.65
N ASN A 239 -0.17 3.84 18.61
CA ASN A 239 1.12 4.42 18.27
C ASN A 239 1.18 5.84 18.83
N GLU A 240 2.28 6.20 19.47
CA GLU A 240 2.57 7.59 19.83
C GLU A 240 3.26 8.28 18.66
N ILE A 241 2.63 9.34 18.15
CA ILE A 241 3.19 10.20 17.10
C ILE A 241 3.57 11.52 17.74
N ARG A 242 4.84 11.88 17.67
CA ARG A 242 5.37 13.15 18.18
C ARG A 242 5.97 13.96 17.04
N VAL A 243 5.65 15.24 16.99
CA VAL A 243 6.22 16.19 16.03
C VAL A 243 6.82 17.36 16.79
N GLU A 244 8.11 17.55 16.61
CA GLU A 244 8.88 18.65 17.21
C GLU A 244 9.34 19.57 16.08
N ALA A 245 8.87 20.80 16.09
CA ALA A 245 9.22 21.82 15.12
C ALA A 245 9.75 23.06 15.84
N GLY A 246 10.69 23.78 15.23
CA GLY A 246 11.23 25.03 15.78
C GLY A 246 10.23 26.19 15.86
N SER A 247 9.01 26.02 15.34
CA SER A 247 7.90 26.98 15.41
C SER A 247 6.57 26.23 15.42
N ALA A 248 5.47 26.95 15.62
CA ALA A 248 4.13 26.37 15.62
C ALA A 248 3.80 25.75 14.25
N ALA A 249 3.45 24.47 14.23
CA ALA A 249 3.02 23.77 13.03
C ALA A 249 1.64 23.14 13.23
N PHE A 250 0.89 23.07 12.13
CA PHE A 250 -0.29 22.24 11.99
C PHE A 250 0.11 20.93 11.35
N VAL A 251 -0.24 19.80 11.96
CA VAL A 251 0.05 18.47 11.41
C VAL A 251 -1.25 17.75 11.14
N SER A 252 -1.36 17.22 9.92
CA SER A 252 -2.37 16.22 9.58
C SER A 252 -1.67 14.96 9.13
N GLY A 253 -2.10 13.81 9.65
CA GLY A 253 -1.58 12.52 9.25
C GLY A 253 -2.66 11.63 8.70
N ARG A 254 -2.26 10.77 7.77
CA ARG A 254 -3.13 9.78 7.11
C ARG A 254 -2.40 8.46 6.99
N CYS A 255 -3.14 7.39 7.15
CA CYS A 255 -2.62 6.04 7.05
C CYS A 255 -3.73 5.09 6.60
N LYS A 256 -3.37 4.06 5.85
CA LYS A 256 -4.29 2.98 5.51
C LYS A 256 -4.15 1.84 6.49
N GLY A 257 -5.27 1.22 6.85
CA GLY A 257 -5.23 -0.07 7.53
C GLY A 257 -4.61 -1.12 6.63
N ARG A 258 -3.79 -2.00 7.19
CA ARG A 258 -3.14 -3.10 6.45
C ARG A 258 -3.45 -4.44 7.10
N TYR A 259 -3.78 -5.43 6.29
CA TYR A 259 -4.19 -6.77 6.72
C TYR A 259 -3.34 -7.85 6.05
N CYS A 260 -3.06 -8.91 6.79
CA CYS A 260 -2.34 -10.07 6.27
C CYS A 260 -3.23 -10.99 5.44
#